data_AF-A0A966J8Z4-F1
#
_entry.id   AF-A0A966J8Z4-F1
#
_cell.length_a   1.000
_cell.length_b   1.000
_cell.length_c   1.000
_cell.angle_alpha   90.00
_cell.angle_beta   90.00
_cell.angle_gamma   90.00
#
_symmetry.space_group_name_H-M   'P 1'
#
loop_
_entity.id
_entity.type
_entity.pdbx_description
1 polymer ?
#
loop_
_entity_poly.entity_id
_entity_poly.type
_entity_poly.pdbx_seq_one_letter_code
_entity_poly.pdbx_strand_id
1 'polypeptide(L)' 'MSKLRVHDLAGEFGISADEVIALLRQMDVPVRSHLSLLTDDQISRIRAR' A
#
# COMPACT_ATOMS: atom_id res chain seq x y z
N MET A 1 0.12 -5.79 -14.02
CA MET A 1 0.62 -4.42 -13.82
C MET A 1 -0.54 -3.50 -13.47
N SER A 2 -1.09 -3.70 -12.27
CA SER A 2 -1.97 -2.71 -11.67
C SER A 2 -1.15 -1.42 -11.44
N LYS A 3 -1.75 -0.24 -11.64
CA LYS A 3 -1.13 1.06 -11.34
C LYS A 3 -1.67 1.63 -10.01
N LEU A 4 -1.97 0.76 -9.05
CA LEU A 4 -2.55 1.16 -7.77
C LEU A 4 -1.54 1.97 -6.96
N ARG A 5 -1.96 3.13 -6.45
CA ARG A 5 -1.15 3.89 -5.50
C ARG A 5 -1.57 3.55 -4.08
N VAL A 6 -0.71 3.88 -3.12
CA VAL A 6 -0.98 3.66 -1.69
C VAL A 6 -2.33 4.24 -1.24
N HIS A 7 -2.69 5.47 -1.66
CA HIS A 7 -3.97 6.07 -1.29
C HIS A 7 -5.19 5.35 -1.90
N ASP A 8 -5.06 4.80 -3.11
CA ASP A 8 -6.14 4.01 -3.73
C ASP A 8 -6.37 2.74 -2.91
N LEU A 9 -5.29 2.05 -2.53
CA LEU A 9 -5.37 0.85 -1.68
C LEU A 9 -5.95 1.17 -0.31
N ALA A 10 -5.55 2.30 0.30
CA ALA A 10 -6.11 2.74 1.58
C ALA A 10 -7.64 2.92 1.51
N GLY A 11 -8.14 3.47 0.39
CA GLY A 11 -9.56 3.58 0.11
C GLY A 11 -10.29 2.24 0.08
N GLU A 12 -9.66 1.16 -0.39
CA GLU A 12 -10.25 -0.19 -0.40
C GLU A 12 -10.49 -0.74 1.02
N PHE A 13 -9.61 -0.39 1.97
CA PHE A 13 -9.69 -0.84 3.37
C PHE A 13 -10.43 0.14 4.29
N GLY A 14 -10.79 1.34 3.80
CA GLY A 14 -11.40 2.39 4.62
C GLY A 14 -10.48 2.93 5.72
N ILE A 15 -9.16 2.85 5.53
CA ILE A 15 -8.14 3.36 6.46
C ILE A 15 -7.38 4.53 5.83
N SER A 16 -6.58 5.22 6.63
CA SER A 16 -5.75 6.31 6.12
C SER A 16 -4.59 5.79 5.27
N ALA A 17 -4.11 6.62 4.33
CA ALA A 17 -2.92 6.30 3.55
C ALA A 17 -1.68 6.15 4.45
N ASP A 18 -1.59 6.89 5.57
CA ASP A 18 -0.48 6.79 6.51
C ASP A 18 -0.45 5.44 7.24
N GLU A 19 -1.61 4.87 7.56
CA GLU A 19 -1.70 3.50 8.10
C GLU A 19 -1.19 2.46 7.10
N VAL A 20 -1.54 2.59 5.82
CA VAL A 20 -1.00 1.71 4.77
C VAL A 20 0.52 1.88 4.63
N ILE A 21 1.03 3.12 4.68
CA ILE A 21 2.48 3.38 4.65
C ILE A 21 3.17 2.70 5.85
N ALA A 22 2.57 2.78 7.04
CA ALA A 22 3.11 2.14 8.22
C ALA A 22 3.15 0.62 8.07
N LEU A 23 2.09 0.00 7.57
CA LEU A 23 2.03 -1.44 7.27
C LEU A 23 3.10 -1.87 6.26
N LEU A 24 3.24 -1.12 5.16
CA LEU A 24 4.28 -1.38 4.15
C LEU A 24 5.69 -1.32 4.76
N ARG A 25 5.96 -0.32 5.60
CA ARG A 25 7.25 -0.17 6.29
C ARG A 25 7.52 -1.32 7.27
N GLN A 26 6.50 -1.80 7.98
CA GLN A 26 6.61 -2.97 8.86
C GLN A 26 6.93 -4.27 8.09
N MET A 27 6.69 -4.28 6.79
CA MET A 27 6.97 -5.41 5.89
C MET A 27 8.27 -5.22 5.09
N ASP A 28 9.12 -4.27 5.49
CA ASP A 28 10.35 -3.88 4.79
C ASP A 28 10.11 -3.43 3.34
N VAL A 29 8.92 -2.91 3.05
CA VAL A 29 8.57 -2.35 1.74
C VAL A 29 8.76 -0.83 1.77
N PRO A 30 9.80 -0.28 1.10
CA PRO A 30 10.04 1.15 1.08
C PRO A 30 9.03 1.85 0.16
N VAL A 31 8.32 2.83 0.72
CA VAL A 31 7.46 3.77 -0.03
C VAL A 31 7.81 5.22 0.33
N ARG A 32 7.71 6.11 -0.65
CA ARG A 32 8.08 7.53 -0.50
C ARG A 32 6.92 8.38 0.03
N SER A 33 5.71 8.12 -0.44
CA SER A 33 4.49 8.84 -0.08
C SER A 33 3.22 8.06 -0.48
N HIS A 34 2.04 8.59 -0.15
CA HIS A 34 0.73 8.03 -0.53
C HIS A 34 0.47 7.97 -2.06
N LEU A 35 1.31 8.64 -2.86
CA LEU A 35 1.29 8.60 -4.33
C LEU A 35 2.21 7.50 -4.91
N SER A 36 2.97 6.80 -4.07
CA SER A 36 3.83 5.70 -4.52
C SER A 36 3.00 4.62 -5.18
N LEU A 37 3.43 4.18 -6.36
CA LEU A 37 2.86 3.02 -7.04
C LEU A 37 3.25 1.76 -6.29
N LEU A 38 2.29 0.84 -6.15
CA LEU A 38 2.51 -0.47 -5.57
C LEU A 38 2.69 -1.51 -6.66
N THR A 39 3.58 -2.46 -6.42
CA THR A 39 3.69 -3.64 -7.28
C THR A 39 2.57 -4.62 -6.99
N ASP A 40 2.26 -5.48 -7.95
CA ASP A 40 1.23 -6.52 -7.79
C ASP A 40 1.54 -7.43 -6.57
N ASP A 41 2.82 -7.70 -6.26
CA ASP A 41 3.26 -8.45 -5.06
C ASP A 41 2.96 -7.69 -3.75
N GLN A 42 3.26 -6.38 -3.69
CA GLN A 42 2.98 -5.56 -2.50
C GLN A 42 1.48 -5.48 -2.21
N ILE A 43 0.65 -5.31 -3.26
CA ILE A 43 -0.81 -5.31 -3.13
C ILE A 43 -1.30 -6.66 -2.59
N SER A 44 -0.78 -7.76 -3.15
CA SER A 44 -1.18 -9.11 -2.76
C SER A 44 -0.83 -9.40 -1.30
N ARG A 45 0.34 -8.97 -0.83
CA ARG A 45 0.76 -9.13 0.56
C ARG A 45 -0.10 -8.34 1.55
N ILE A 46 -0.52 -7.12 1.21
CA ILE A 46 -1.43 -6.34 2.06
C ILE A 46 -2.81 -6.99 2.12
N ARG A 47 -3.36 -7.42 0.97
CA ARG A 47 -4.69 -8.05 0.90
C ARG A 47 -4.77 -9.42 1.57
N ALA A 48 -3.63 -10.10 1.73
CA ALA A 48 -3.57 -11.41 2.39
C ALA A 48 -3.55 -11.31 3.93
N ARG A 49 -3.58 -10.10 4.50
CA ARG A 49 -3.53 -9.83 5.94
C ARG A 49 -4.91 -9.42 6.45
#